data_AF-A0A8S9KG01-F1
#
_entry.id   AF-A0A8S9KG01-F1
#
_cell.length_a   1.000
_cell.length_b   1.000
_cell.length_c   1.000
_cell.angle_alpha   90.00
_cell.angle_beta   90.00
_cell.angle_gamma   90.00
#
_symmetry.space_group_name_H-M   'P 1'
#
loop_
_entity.id
_entity.type
_entity.pdbx_description
1 polymer ?
#
loop_
_entity_poly.entity_id
_entity_poly.type
_entity_poly.pdbx_seq_one_letter_code
_entity_poly.pdbx_strand_id
1 'polypeptide(L)'
;MESFNEYVVVMEDHLVASRNDKEIESIGSEIKRLSKELEATKREGKKDAKKIEALTEDWRRIHLENEALMTQMVAQKARIAALEVERDRDIRNASRIARRAIATRYREILESLKDKWMSKMKEVSAEIQLQEVIANIDLLNEIKDGGLTVDAELACLREMQRDCEDLVASAAVPDWSIFELDLPQVSDDSADQVGGSSVPDDSASS
;
A
#
# COMPACT_ATOMS: atom_id res chain seq x y z
N MET A 1 -56.38 -61.80 -91.35
CA MET A 1 -56.05 -60.65 -90.46
C MET A 1 -55.59 -61.11 -89.08
N GLU A 2 -56.08 -62.24 -88.54
CA GLU A 2 -55.74 -62.70 -87.18
C GLU A 2 -54.27 -63.08 -86.92
N SER A 3 -53.59 -63.77 -87.85
CA SER A 3 -52.21 -64.23 -87.63
C SER A 3 -51.17 -63.11 -87.52
N PHE A 4 -51.45 -61.96 -88.14
CA PHE A 4 -50.59 -60.77 -88.02
C PHE A 4 -50.79 -60.07 -86.66
N ASN A 5 -52.00 -60.15 -86.12
CA ASN A 5 -52.36 -59.56 -84.83
C ASN A 5 -51.74 -60.35 -83.67
N GLU A 6 -51.74 -61.68 -83.74
CA GLU A 6 -51.08 -62.55 -82.75
C GLU A 6 -49.57 -62.33 -82.70
N TYR A 7 -48.90 -62.15 -83.86
CA TYR A 7 -47.47 -61.84 -83.90
C TYR A 7 -47.13 -60.47 -83.31
N VAL A 8 -47.96 -59.46 -83.55
CA VAL A 8 -47.78 -58.11 -82.96
C VAL A 8 -47.91 -58.17 -81.45
N VAL A 9 -48.91 -58.87 -80.92
CA VAL A 9 -49.11 -59.03 -79.47
C VAL A 9 -47.91 -59.74 -78.81
N VAL A 10 -47.42 -60.84 -79.40
CA VAL A 10 -46.25 -61.57 -78.84
C VAL A 10 -44.97 -60.73 -78.90
N MET A 11 -44.76 -59.96 -79.97
CA MET A 11 -43.61 -59.07 -80.08
C MET A 11 -43.71 -57.87 -79.13
N GLU A 12 -44.90 -57.32 -78.91
CA GLU A 12 -45.14 -56.28 -77.90
C GLU A 12 -44.90 -56.80 -76.49
N ASP A 13 -45.42 -57.98 -76.14
CA ASP A 13 -45.19 -58.60 -74.83
C ASP A 13 -43.69 -58.87 -74.59
N HIS A 14 -42.95 -59.35 -75.60
CA HIS A 14 -41.51 -59.57 -75.49
C HIS A 14 -40.71 -58.26 -75.38
N LEU A 15 -41.12 -57.20 -76.10
CA LEU A 15 -40.51 -55.87 -75.97
C LEU A 15 -40.79 -55.24 -74.60
N VAL A 16 -42.01 -55.41 -74.08
CA VAL A 16 -42.39 -54.96 -72.74
C VAL A 16 -41.62 -55.73 -71.68
N ALA A 17 -41.50 -57.06 -71.79
CA ALA A 17 -40.71 -57.87 -70.87
C ALA A 17 -39.23 -57.48 -70.88
N SER A 18 -38.62 -57.32 -72.07
CA SER A 18 -37.21 -56.89 -72.18
C SER A 18 -36.97 -55.47 -71.65
N ARG A 19 -37.95 -54.56 -71.79
CA ARG A 19 -37.90 -53.23 -71.19
C ARG A 19 -37.97 -53.31 -69.66
N ASN A 20 -38.89 -54.13 -69.13
CA ASN A 20 -39.06 -54.33 -67.70
C ASN A 20 -37.79 -54.95 -67.06
N ASP A 21 -37.12 -55.89 -67.73
CA ASP A 21 -35.87 -56.50 -67.23
C ASP A 21 -34.73 -55.49 -67.10
N LYS A 22 -34.57 -54.58 -68.07
CA LYS A 22 -33.58 -53.50 -68.02
C LYS A 22 -33.89 -52.48 -66.93
N GLU A 23 -35.16 -52.16 -66.73
CA GLU A 23 -35.60 -51.29 -65.64
C GLU A 23 -35.33 -51.95 -64.28
N ILE A 24 -35.57 -53.26 -64.13
CA ILE A 24 -35.27 -54.03 -62.92
C ILE A 24 -33.75 -54.06 -62.64
N GLU A 25 -32.91 -54.29 -63.66
CA GLU A 25 -31.45 -54.29 -63.51
C GLU A 25 -30.90 -52.91 -63.09
N SER A 26 -31.44 -51.84 -63.68
CA SER A 26 -31.12 -50.44 -63.33
C SER A 26 -31.50 -50.13 -61.88
N ILE A 27 -32.72 -50.48 -61.47
CA ILE A 27 -33.20 -50.31 -60.10
C ILE A 27 -32.34 -51.12 -59.13
N GLY A 28 -31.98 -52.36 -59.46
CA GLY A 28 -31.11 -53.19 -58.63
C GLY A 28 -29.72 -52.59 -58.43
N SER A 29 -29.14 -52.02 -59.50
CA SER A 29 -27.85 -51.33 -59.46
C SER A 29 -27.91 -50.08 -58.57
N GLU A 30 -28.99 -49.31 -58.66
CA GLU A 30 -29.21 -48.12 -57.86
C GLU A 30 -29.44 -48.44 -56.38
N ILE A 31 -30.23 -49.47 -56.06
CA ILE A 31 -30.42 -49.97 -54.69
C ILE A 31 -29.06 -50.36 -54.07
N LYS A 32 -28.19 -51.01 -54.86
CA LYS A 32 -26.85 -51.41 -54.40
C LYS A 32 -25.94 -50.21 -54.16
N ARG A 33 -26.01 -49.16 -54.98
CA ARG A 33 -25.28 -47.89 -54.79
C ARG A 33 -25.76 -47.19 -53.52
N LEU A 34 -27.06 -46.97 -53.40
CA LEU A 34 -27.69 -46.32 -52.25
C LEU A 34 -27.42 -47.06 -50.94
N SER A 35 -27.41 -48.40 -50.97
CA SER A 35 -27.07 -49.22 -49.79
C SER A 35 -25.63 -48.98 -49.31
N LYS A 36 -24.67 -48.82 -50.24
CA LYS A 36 -23.28 -48.51 -49.88
C LYS A 36 -23.13 -47.11 -49.30
N GLU A 37 -23.83 -46.12 -49.87
CA GLU A 37 -23.84 -44.74 -49.39
C GLU A 37 -24.47 -44.64 -47.99
N LEU A 38 -25.56 -45.36 -47.75
CA LEU A 38 -26.19 -45.45 -46.43
C LEU A 38 -25.22 -46.02 -45.39
N GLU A 39 -24.49 -47.08 -45.73
CA GLU A 39 -23.51 -47.66 -44.81
C GLU A 39 -22.26 -46.76 -44.60
N ALA A 40 -21.88 -45.93 -45.58
CA ALA A 40 -20.82 -44.94 -45.42
C ALA A 40 -21.26 -43.81 -44.48
N THR A 41 -22.42 -43.20 -44.74
CA THR A 41 -22.99 -42.12 -43.92
C THR A 41 -23.25 -42.57 -42.49
N LYS A 42 -23.72 -43.82 -42.28
CA LYS A 42 -23.87 -44.42 -40.94
C LYS A 42 -22.55 -44.55 -40.18
N ARG A 43 -21.44 -44.89 -40.88
CA ARG A 43 -20.11 -44.95 -40.24
C ARG A 43 -19.58 -43.56 -39.90
N GLU A 44 -19.82 -42.58 -40.76
CA GLU A 44 -19.43 -41.19 -40.52
C GLU A 44 -20.22 -40.57 -39.37
N GLY A 45 -21.54 -40.72 -39.35
CA GLY A 45 -22.37 -40.26 -38.22
C GLY A 45 -21.97 -40.88 -36.88
N LYS A 46 -21.50 -42.14 -36.86
CA LYS A 46 -20.92 -42.75 -35.65
C LYS A 46 -19.59 -42.11 -35.22
N LYS A 47 -18.75 -41.67 -36.15
CA LYS A 47 -17.50 -40.96 -35.84
C LYS A 47 -17.80 -39.56 -35.31
N ASP A 48 -18.72 -38.86 -35.94
CA ASP A 48 -19.13 -37.51 -35.54
C ASP A 48 -19.79 -37.52 -34.16
N ALA A 49 -20.65 -38.50 -33.87
CA ALA A 49 -21.24 -38.66 -32.54
C ALA A 49 -20.17 -38.79 -31.44
N LYS A 50 -19.14 -39.61 -31.66
CA LYS A 50 -18.01 -39.77 -30.72
C LYS A 50 -17.22 -38.47 -30.54
N LYS A 51 -17.01 -37.71 -31.63
CA LYS A 51 -16.31 -36.43 -31.57
C LYS A 51 -17.11 -35.37 -30.80
N ILE A 52 -18.42 -35.33 -30.98
CA ILE A 52 -19.33 -34.45 -30.24
C ILE A 52 -19.31 -34.80 -28.75
N GLU A 53 -19.35 -36.09 -28.41
CA GLU A 53 -19.30 -36.55 -27.02
C GLU A 53 -18.00 -36.12 -26.33
N ALA A 54 -16.84 -36.35 -26.96
CA ALA A 54 -15.54 -35.92 -26.43
C ALA A 54 -15.46 -34.40 -26.23
N LEU A 55 -15.90 -33.60 -27.21
CA LEU A 55 -15.93 -32.13 -27.08
C LEU A 55 -16.87 -31.67 -25.96
N THR A 56 -17.97 -32.37 -25.74
CA THR A 56 -18.94 -32.05 -24.67
C THR A 56 -18.35 -32.34 -23.29
N GLU A 57 -17.52 -33.37 -23.15
CA GLU A 57 -16.79 -33.66 -21.92
C GLU A 57 -15.69 -32.62 -21.64
N ASP A 58 -14.90 -32.27 -22.66
CA ASP A 58 -13.86 -31.24 -22.54
C ASP A 58 -14.46 -29.87 -22.18
N TRP A 59 -15.57 -29.49 -22.80
CA TRP A 59 -16.29 -28.26 -22.45
C TRP A 59 -16.74 -28.26 -20.99
N ARG A 60 -17.29 -29.38 -20.49
CA ARG A 60 -17.68 -29.51 -19.08
C ARG A 60 -16.49 -29.36 -18.13
N ARG A 61 -15.34 -29.96 -18.48
CA ARG A 61 -14.11 -29.84 -17.68
C ARG A 61 -13.64 -28.38 -17.60
N ILE A 62 -13.51 -27.72 -18.76
CA ILE A 62 -13.06 -26.33 -18.84
C ILE A 62 -14.01 -25.40 -18.09
N HIS A 63 -15.33 -25.64 -18.15
CA HIS A 63 -16.30 -24.88 -17.39
C HIS A 63 -16.07 -24.97 -15.88
N LEU A 64 -15.88 -26.17 -15.35
CA LEU A 64 -15.60 -26.39 -13.93
C LEU A 64 -14.27 -25.77 -13.50
N GLU A 65 -13.22 -25.88 -14.32
CA GLU A 65 -11.92 -25.24 -14.06
C GLU A 65 -12.05 -23.72 -14.03
N ASN A 66 -12.80 -23.13 -14.96
CA ASN A 66 -13.07 -21.69 -14.97
C ASN A 66 -13.83 -21.23 -13.72
N GLU A 67 -14.84 -21.98 -13.27
CA GLU A 67 -15.55 -21.68 -12.02
C GLU A 67 -14.62 -21.74 -10.79
N ALA A 68 -13.73 -22.73 -10.73
CA ALA A 68 -12.74 -22.87 -9.67
C ALA A 68 -11.74 -21.70 -9.67
N LEU A 69 -11.24 -21.31 -10.85
CA LEU A 69 -10.33 -20.17 -11.01
C LEU A 69 -11.00 -18.84 -10.62
N MET A 70 -12.27 -18.65 -10.99
CA MET A 70 -13.03 -17.47 -10.59
C MET A 70 -13.15 -17.37 -9.06
N THR A 71 -13.43 -18.50 -8.39
CA THR A 71 -13.49 -18.57 -6.93
C THR A 71 -12.13 -18.24 -6.30
N GLN A 72 -11.05 -18.79 -6.85
CA GLN A 72 -9.69 -18.52 -6.39
C GLN A 72 -9.32 -17.04 -6.58
N MET A 73 -9.67 -16.44 -7.72
CA MET A 73 -9.41 -15.03 -8.01
C MET A 73 -10.13 -14.13 -7.00
N VAL A 74 -11.39 -14.41 -6.68
CA VAL A 74 -12.15 -13.64 -5.67
C VAL A 74 -11.49 -13.77 -4.29
N ALA A 75 -11.08 -14.98 -3.89
CA ALA A 75 -10.38 -15.20 -2.63
C ALA A 75 -9.03 -14.47 -2.58
N GLN A 76 -8.26 -14.47 -3.68
CA GLN A 76 -7.00 -13.75 -3.76
C GLN A 76 -7.20 -12.23 -3.71
N LYS A 77 -8.21 -11.68 -4.41
CA LYS A 77 -8.56 -10.26 -4.31
C LYS A 77 -8.90 -9.86 -2.88
N ALA A 78 -9.67 -10.68 -2.17
CA ALA A 78 -9.99 -10.44 -0.76
C ALA A 78 -8.73 -10.45 0.14
N ARG A 79 -7.79 -11.37 -0.12
CA ARG A 79 -6.50 -11.43 0.60
C ARG A 79 -5.64 -10.19 0.34
N ILE A 80 -5.56 -9.72 -0.91
CA ILE A 80 -4.81 -8.51 -1.26
C ILE A 80 -5.40 -7.30 -0.53
N ALA A 81 -6.73 -7.12 -0.58
CA ALA A 81 -7.39 -6.02 0.11
C ALA A 81 -7.15 -6.05 1.63
N ALA A 82 -7.16 -7.23 2.25
CA ALA A 82 -6.85 -7.37 3.68
C ALA A 82 -5.40 -6.97 4.01
N LEU A 83 -4.43 -7.36 3.17
CA LEU A 83 -3.03 -7.00 3.35
C LEU A 83 -2.78 -5.50 3.18
N GLU A 84 -3.47 -4.86 2.23
CA GLU A 84 -3.38 -3.40 2.04
C GLU A 84 -3.86 -2.64 3.28
N VAL A 85 -4.99 -3.06 3.87
CA VAL A 85 -5.52 -2.46 5.10
C VAL A 85 -4.54 -2.60 6.28
N GLU A 86 -3.92 -3.77 6.44
CA GLU A 86 -2.96 -4.00 7.51
C GLU A 86 -1.68 -3.17 7.31
N ARG A 87 -1.13 -3.15 6.10
CA ARG A 87 0.02 -2.29 5.76
C ARG A 87 -0.27 -0.81 6.09
N ASP A 88 -1.44 -0.32 5.70
CA ASP A 88 -1.82 1.06 5.95
C ASP A 88 -1.98 1.35 7.44
N ARG A 89 -2.46 0.38 8.22
CA ARG A 89 -2.52 0.46 9.68
C ARG A 89 -1.13 0.53 10.29
N ASP A 90 -0.21 -0.30 9.83
CA ASP A 90 1.17 -0.33 10.31
C ASP A 90 1.90 0.98 10.01
N ILE A 91 1.74 1.54 8.81
CA ILE A 91 2.30 2.84 8.43
C ILE A 91 1.79 3.94 9.37
N ARG A 92 0.46 4.00 9.60
CA ARG A 92 -0.13 4.97 10.54
C ARG A 92 0.39 4.79 11.96
N ASN A 93 0.54 3.55 12.41
CA ASN A 93 1.01 3.28 13.76
C ASN A 93 2.49 3.65 13.94
N ALA A 94 3.34 3.30 12.97
CA ALA A 94 4.76 3.65 12.95
C ALA A 94 4.96 5.17 12.96
N SER A 95 4.22 5.91 12.11
CA SER A 95 4.26 7.38 12.07
C SER A 95 3.88 7.99 13.43
N ARG A 96 2.82 7.47 14.06
CA ARG A 96 2.37 7.94 15.38
C ARG A 96 3.41 7.67 16.47
N ILE A 97 4.09 6.53 16.43
CA ILE A 97 5.17 6.20 17.37
C ILE A 97 6.35 7.16 17.18
N ALA A 98 6.78 7.37 15.94
CA ALA A 98 7.88 8.29 15.63
C ALA A 98 7.58 9.73 16.11
N ARG A 99 6.38 10.25 15.83
CA ARG A 99 5.95 11.58 16.32
C ARG A 99 5.97 11.68 17.84
N ARG A 100 5.52 10.64 18.55
CA ARG A 100 5.58 10.61 20.02
C ARG A 100 7.01 10.59 20.53
N ALA A 101 7.90 9.81 19.91
CA ALA A 101 9.31 9.73 20.31
C ALA A 101 9.99 11.11 20.19
N ILE A 102 9.75 11.83 19.09
CA ILE A 102 10.26 13.19 18.89
C ILE A 102 9.68 14.15 19.96
N ALA A 103 8.36 14.10 20.21
CA ALA A 103 7.72 14.94 21.22
C ALA A 103 8.24 14.67 22.63
N THR A 104 8.55 13.42 22.98
CA THR A 104 9.16 13.05 24.26
C THR A 104 10.55 13.69 24.40
N ARG A 105 11.41 13.60 23.38
CA ARG A 105 12.74 14.22 23.42
C ARG A 105 12.67 15.73 23.57
N TYR A 106 11.79 16.41 22.84
CA TYR A 106 11.59 17.85 23.03
C TYR A 106 11.10 18.20 24.44
N ARG A 107 10.23 17.38 25.03
CA ARG A 107 9.78 17.58 26.41
C ARG A 107 10.94 17.49 27.41
N GLU A 108 11.81 16.50 27.26
CA GLU A 108 13.00 16.32 28.11
C GLU A 108 13.94 17.52 28.00
N ILE A 109 14.19 18.02 26.78
CA ILE A 109 14.98 19.22 26.55
C ILE A 109 14.37 20.44 27.24
N LEU A 110 13.06 20.64 27.12
CA LEU A 110 12.36 21.77 27.73
C LEU A 110 12.39 21.71 29.26
N GLU A 111 12.27 20.53 29.86
CA GLU A 111 12.38 20.38 31.32
C GLU A 111 13.81 20.68 31.80
N SER A 112 14.83 20.16 31.11
CA SER A 112 16.25 20.50 31.36
C SER A 112 16.50 22.01 31.27
N LEU A 113 15.96 22.67 30.24
CA LEU A 113 16.12 24.10 30.05
C LEU A 113 15.45 24.89 31.19
N LYS A 114 14.28 24.45 31.64
CA LYS A 114 13.57 25.04 32.77
C LYS A 114 14.37 24.90 34.06
N ASP A 115 14.96 23.74 34.34
CA ASP A 115 15.81 23.53 35.51
C ASP A 115 17.08 24.39 35.48
N LYS A 116 17.72 24.51 34.31
CA LYS A 116 18.85 25.42 34.10
C LYS A 116 18.45 26.88 34.36
N TRP A 117 17.33 27.32 33.78
CA TRP A 117 16.79 28.67 34.00
C TRP A 117 16.53 28.98 35.47
N MET A 118 15.90 28.04 36.19
CA MET A 118 15.66 28.19 37.63
C MET A 118 16.96 28.31 38.42
N SER A 119 18.00 27.57 38.03
CA SER A 119 19.32 27.63 38.68
C SER A 119 19.99 28.98 38.43
N LYS A 120 19.92 29.52 37.20
CA LYS A 120 20.48 30.84 36.89
C LYS A 120 19.76 31.98 37.56
N MET A 121 18.44 31.88 37.74
CA MET A 121 17.70 32.86 38.54
C MET A 121 18.21 32.91 39.99
N LYS A 122 18.60 31.76 40.56
CA LYS A 122 19.22 31.72 41.91
C LYS A 122 20.62 32.31 41.92
N GLU A 123 21.45 31.98 40.94
CA GLU A 123 22.80 32.56 40.77
C GLU A 123 22.73 34.08 40.67
N VAL A 124 21.87 34.62 39.79
CA VAL A 124 21.67 36.07 39.62
C VAL A 124 21.13 36.70 40.90
N SER A 125 20.22 36.03 41.62
CA SER A 125 19.72 36.54 42.90
C SER A 125 20.84 36.62 43.96
N ALA A 126 21.73 35.63 44.02
CA ALA A 126 22.86 35.64 44.94
C ALA A 126 23.87 36.74 44.57
N GLU A 127 24.13 36.92 43.28
CA GLU A 127 25.01 37.97 42.78
C GLU A 127 24.46 39.37 43.11
N ILE A 128 23.15 39.60 42.94
CA ILE A 128 22.51 40.87 43.32
C ILE A 128 22.71 41.14 44.81
N GLN A 129 22.48 40.14 45.68
CA GLN A 129 22.69 40.30 47.12
C GLN A 129 24.15 40.64 47.45
N LEU A 130 25.12 39.98 46.79
CA LEU A 130 26.53 40.29 46.97
C LEU A 130 26.85 41.74 46.56
N GLN A 131 26.36 42.18 45.39
CA GLN A 131 26.57 43.54 44.91
C GLN A 131 25.93 44.59 45.83
N GLU A 132 24.77 44.33 46.42
CA GLU A 132 24.15 45.20 47.43
C GLU A 132 25.02 45.35 48.67
N VAL A 133 25.58 44.24 49.18
CA VAL A 133 26.49 44.27 50.35
C VAL A 133 27.78 45.03 50.03
N ILE A 134 28.36 44.80 48.86
CA ILE A 134 29.56 45.52 48.40
C ILE A 134 29.27 47.03 48.32
N ALA A 135 28.17 47.43 47.67
CA ALA A 135 27.79 48.85 47.57
C ALA A 135 27.55 49.50 48.94
N ASN A 136 26.93 48.77 49.88
CA ASN A 136 26.74 49.26 51.25
C ASN A 136 28.07 49.43 52.00
N ILE A 137 29.03 48.51 51.81
CA ILE A 137 30.37 48.63 52.38
C ILE A 137 31.09 49.85 51.81
N ASP A 138 31.02 50.07 50.49
CA ASP A 138 31.64 51.22 49.84
C ASP A 138 31.06 52.53 50.36
N LEU A 139 29.74 52.63 50.49
CA LEU A 139 29.07 53.79 51.09
C LEU A 139 29.49 54.03 52.55
N LEU A 140 29.59 52.98 53.37
CA LEU A 140 30.06 53.13 54.75
C LEU A 140 31.53 53.55 54.83
N ASN A 141 32.37 53.12 53.89
CA ASN A 141 33.75 53.61 53.81
C ASN A 141 33.79 55.12 53.51
N GLU A 142 32.96 55.61 52.59
CA GLU A 142 32.84 57.05 52.31
C GLU A 142 32.37 57.85 53.55
N ILE A 143 31.39 57.31 54.29
CA ILE A 143 30.88 57.93 55.52
C ILE A 143 31.94 57.95 56.63
N LYS A 144 32.70 56.85 56.78
CA LYS A 144 33.81 56.72 57.73
C LYS A 144 34.89 57.78 57.50
N ASP A 145 35.23 58.04 56.23
CA ASP A 145 36.20 59.07 55.85
C ASP A 145 35.73 60.49 56.25
N GLY A 146 34.42 60.68 56.43
CA GLY A 146 33.80 61.88 56.99
C GLY A 146 33.90 62.04 58.52
N GLY A 147 34.56 61.12 59.23
CA GLY A 147 34.79 61.17 60.67
C GLY A 147 33.72 60.52 61.56
N LEU A 148 32.78 59.77 60.96
CA LEU A 148 31.77 59.00 61.67
C LEU A 148 32.29 57.60 62.09
N THR A 149 31.86 57.12 63.26
CA THR A 149 32.25 55.80 63.78
C THR A 149 31.32 54.70 63.26
N VAL A 150 31.74 53.97 62.21
CA VAL A 150 30.95 52.90 61.56
C VAL A 150 31.67 51.53 61.54
N ASP A 151 32.75 51.36 62.31
CA ASP A 151 33.61 50.17 62.26
C ASP A 151 32.90 48.85 62.63
N ALA A 152 31.96 48.89 63.58
CA ALA A 152 31.19 47.71 63.97
C ALA A 152 30.25 47.23 62.85
N GLU A 153 29.60 48.16 62.15
CA GLU A 153 28.73 47.85 61.01
C GLU A 153 29.55 47.34 59.82
N LEU A 154 30.69 47.96 59.54
CA LEU A 154 31.63 47.47 58.53
C LEU A 154 32.11 46.04 58.81
N ALA A 155 32.43 45.72 60.06
CA ALA A 155 32.82 44.35 60.42
C ALA A 155 31.69 43.35 60.17
N CYS A 156 30.45 43.70 60.52
CA CYS A 156 29.26 42.89 60.26
C CYS A 156 29.00 42.70 58.75
N LEU A 157 29.06 43.78 57.96
CA LEU A 157 28.88 43.70 56.50
C LEU A 157 29.97 42.89 55.81
N ARG A 158 31.23 42.96 56.29
CA ARG A 158 32.33 42.13 55.76
C ARG A 158 32.13 40.65 56.04
N GLU A 159 31.49 40.29 57.15
CA GLU A 159 31.08 38.91 57.40
C GLU A 159 29.99 38.48 56.43
N MET A 160 28.93 39.29 56.29
CA MET A 160 27.84 39.02 55.35
C MET A 160 28.32 38.98 53.89
N GLN A 161 29.33 39.78 53.51
CA GLN A 161 29.95 39.73 52.19
C GLN A 161 30.51 38.33 51.91
N ARG A 162 31.21 37.72 52.88
CA ARG A 162 31.74 36.35 52.73
C ARG A 162 30.62 35.34 52.59
N ASP A 163 29.56 35.46 53.39
CA ASP A 163 28.40 34.58 53.27
C ASP A 163 27.73 34.70 51.90
N CYS A 164 27.62 35.92 51.34
CA CYS A 164 27.12 36.15 49.99
C CYS A 164 28.06 35.59 48.91
N GLU A 165 29.37 35.72 49.06
CA GLU A 165 30.37 35.12 48.16
C GLU A 165 30.24 33.58 48.13
N ASP A 166 30.07 32.96 49.30
CA ASP A 166 29.84 31.51 49.41
C ASP A 166 28.51 31.08 48.76
N LEU A 167 27.46 31.90 48.89
CA LEU A 167 26.17 31.67 48.21
C LEU A 167 26.29 31.76 46.69
N VAL A 168 27.03 32.76 46.18
CA VAL A 168 27.30 32.91 44.73
C VAL A 168 28.08 31.71 44.22
N ALA A 169 29.15 31.30 44.92
CA ALA A 169 29.94 30.13 44.56
C ALA A 169 29.10 28.83 44.56
N SER A 170 28.18 28.70 45.52
CA SER A 170 27.27 27.54 45.62
C SER A 170 26.17 27.54 44.55
N ALA A 171 25.75 28.72 44.09
CA ALA A 171 24.70 28.88 43.08
C ALA A 171 25.23 28.90 41.65
N ALA A 172 26.56 28.94 41.46
CA ALA A 172 27.21 29.01 40.16
C ALA A 172 26.75 27.87 39.24
N VAL A 173 26.13 28.23 38.11
CA VAL A 173 25.68 27.26 37.11
C VAL A 173 26.79 27.06 36.07
N PRO A 174 27.17 25.81 35.73
CA PRO A 174 28.12 25.54 34.65
C PRO A 174 27.61 26.04 33.28
N ASP A 175 28.51 26.06 32.28
CA ASP A 175 28.35 26.74 30.99
C ASP A 175 26.93 26.66 30.37
N TRP A 176 26.40 27.84 30.03
CA TRP A 176 25.05 28.09 29.53
C TRP A 176 24.86 27.76 28.04
N SER A 177 25.77 27.00 27.44
CA SER A 177 25.78 26.78 26.00
C SER A 177 24.54 26.01 25.54
N ILE A 178 23.77 26.64 24.65
CA ILE A 178 22.59 26.07 23.99
C ILE A 178 23.01 25.00 22.97
N PHE A 179 24.24 25.06 22.47
CA PHE A 179 24.79 24.13 21.47
C PHE A 179 25.03 22.71 22.00
N GLU A 180 24.95 22.49 23.31
CA GLU A 180 25.06 21.16 23.93
C GLU A 180 23.69 20.47 24.06
N LEU A 181 22.61 21.11 23.62
CA LEU A 181 21.29 20.48 23.60
C LEU A 181 21.20 19.49 22.43
N ASP A 182 21.05 18.21 22.75
CA ASP A 182 20.82 17.11 21.81
C ASP A 182 19.45 17.22 21.11
N LEU A 183 19.33 18.21 20.21
CA LEU A 183 18.11 18.46 19.46
C LEU A 183 17.77 17.26 18.58
N PRO A 184 16.51 16.78 18.58
CA PRO A 184 16.09 15.70 17.70
C PRO A 184 16.29 16.12 16.24
N GLN A 185 16.99 15.29 15.46
CA GLN A 185 17.12 15.51 14.03
C GLN A 185 15.76 15.27 13.35
N VAL A 186 15.18 16.33 12.79
CA VAL A 186 14.00 16.24 11.93
C VAL A 186 14.51 16.30 10.49
N SER A 187 14.41 15.20 9.76
CA SER A 187 14.74 15.17 8.33
C SER A 187 13.54 15.71 7.55
N ASP A 188 13.73 16.82 6.81
CA ASP A 188 12.70 17.46 5.98
C ASP A 188 12.48 16.76 4.61
N ASP A 189 13.21 15.69 4.31
CA ASP A 189 13.14 14.96 3.04
C ASP A 189 11.95 13.99 3.00
N SER A 190 10.73 14.45 2.73
CA SER A 190 9.61 13.53 2.43
C SER A 190 8.41 14.13 1.68
N ALA A 191 8.43 15.40 1.25
CA ALA A 191 7.22 16.01 0.68
C ALA A 191 6.93 15.69 -0.81
N ASP A 192 7.88 15.21 -1.61
CA ASP A 192 7.71 15.16 -3.08
C ASP A 192 7.89 13.76 -3.69
N GLN A 193 6.90 12.86 -3.55
CA GLN A 193 6.80 11.63 -4.39
C GLN A 193 5.36 11.21 -4.75
N VAL A 194 4.37 12.10 -4.66
CA VAL A 194 3.01 11.83 -5.19
C VAL A 194 2.66 12.91 -6.22
N GLY A 195 3.19 12.75 -7.41
CA GLY A 195 2.97 13.69 -8.51
C GLY A 195 3.43 13.12 -9.84
N GLY A 196 2.80 12.04 -10.30
CA GLY A 196 3.20 11.43 -11.58
C GLY A 196 2.32 10.27 -12.03
N SER A 197 1.10 10.58 -12.49
CA SER A 197 0.41 9.74 -13.47
C SER A 197 -0.56 10.61 -14.27
N SER A 198 0.01 11.46 -15.14
CA SER A 198 -0.75 12.13 -16.19
C SER A 198 -1.10 11.11 -17.27
N VAL A 199 -2.38 10.78 -17.37
CA VAL A 199 -2.98 10.16 -18.56
C VAL A 199 -2.90 11.18 -19.70
N PRO A 200 -2.43 10.84 -20.92
CA PRO A 200 -2.54 11.75 -22.05
C PRO A 200 -3.98 11.69 -22.60
N ASP A 201 -4.61 12.86 -22.65
CA ASP A 201 -5.90 13.09 -23.28
C ASP A 201 -5.69 13.17 -24.81
N ASP A 202 -6.04 12.12 -25.54
CA ASP A 202 -6.09 12.16 -27.00
C ASP A 202 -7.37 12.88 -27.45
N SER A 203 -7.28 14.20 -27.51
CA SER A 203 -8.19 15.03 -28.29
C SER A 203 -7.45 15.56 -29.52
N ALA A 204 -7.60 14.86 -30.64
CA ALA A 204 -7.32 15.42 -31.97
C ALA A 204 -8.60 15.37 -32.80
N SER A 205 -9.20 16.54 -32.94
CA SER A 205 -10.23 16.83 -33.93
C SER A 205 -9.68 16.74 -35.36
N SER A 206 -10.34 15.99 -36.24
CA SER A 206 -10.69 16.35 -37.63
C SER A 206 -11.71 15.36 -38.17
#